data_AF-A0A843KA79-F1
#
_entry.id   AF-A0A843KA79-F1
#
_cell.length_a   1.000
_cell.length_b   1.000
_cell.length_c   1.000
_cell.angle_alpha   90.00
_cell.angle_beta   90.00
_cell.angle_gamma   90.00
#
_symmetry.space_group_name_H-M   'P 1'
#
loop_
_entity.id
_entity.type
_entity.pdbx_description
1 polymer ?
#
loop_
_entity_poly.entity_id
_entity_poly.type
_entity_poly.pdbx_seq_one_letter_code
_entity_poly.pdbx_strand_id
1 'polypeptide(L)'
;MSEHLLEVAGARVRVRDGKVEVLTEPAIRSCPLRQDLYGIKVESKETVKRVLEEHMAELGMYGPKRVLELEDKAVSFGASEILSDALTEGLIDAAVLVSEGAGTVVAAKPAVLQAIGAHMTGLIRTEPIEEIQLGLEERGCILIDRQGTVDQVLGFERAVEAGYSRIAVSLAGHRADDARALRKRESALGARATILAVHTTGISESEAQVLAECCDLVWSCASRAVREVAGGKALIQIGIAIPVFALTPMGKRLILNRAMHFSGQLVLHRAGLPVTPEGKQPEPLV
;
A
#
# COMPACT_ATOMS: atom_id res chain seq x y z
N MET A 1 -21.61 5.87 14.11
CA MET A 1 -21.74 4.66 13.28
C MET A 1 -20.92 4.90 12.04
N SER A 2 -19.90 4.09 11.80
CA SER A 2 -19.00 4.24 10.64
C SER A 2 -19.00 2.95 9.83
N GLU A 3 -19.08 3.11 8.51
CA GLU A 3 -18.94 2.04 7.54
C GLU A 3 -17.64 2.20 6.73
N HIS A 4 -16.92 1.10 6.58
CA HIS A 4 -15.68 1.02 5.81
C HIS A 4 -15.79 -0.12 4.81
N LEU A 5 -15.39 0.13 3.56
CA LEU A 5 -15.36 -0.85 2.48
C LEU A 5 -13.92 -1.01 2.01
N LEU A 6 -13.46 -2.25 1.95
CA LEU A 6 -12.08 -2.58 1.62
C LEU A 6 -11.99 -3.91 0.87
N GLU A 7 -10.80 -4.20 0.39
CA GLU A 7 -10.43 -5.48 -0.21
C GLU A 7 -9.37 -6.20 0.62
N VAL A 8 -9.56 -7.51 0.80
CA VAL A 8 -8.58 -8.41 1.42
C VAL A 8 -8.54 -9.71 0.61
N ALA A 9 -7.37 -10.08 0.09
CA ALA A 9 -7.21 -11.27 -0.76
C ALA A 9 -8.19 -11.32 -1.96
N GLY A 10 -8.55 -10.15 -2.51
CA GLY A 10 -9.53 -10.01 -3.59
C GLY A 10 -11.00 -10.12 -3.14
N ALA A 11 -11.28 -10.39 -1.86
CA ALA A 11 -12.63 -10.34 -1.32
C ALA A 11 -13.01 -8.91 -0.94
N ARG A 12 -14.23 -8.48 -1.27
CA ARG A 12 -14.83 -7.26 -0.72
C ARG A 12 -15.28 -7.51 0.71
N VAL A 13 -14.89 -6.61 1.60
CA VAL A 13 -15.24 -6.67 3.02
C VAL A 13 -15.85 -5.34 3.46
N ARG A 14 -16.92 -5.42 4.22
CA ARG A 14 -17.50 -4.28 4.94
C ARG A 14 -17.16 -4.41 6.43
N VAL A 15 -16.64 -3.35 7.01
CA VAL A 15 -16.58 -3.18 8.47
C VAL A 15 -17.60 -2.12 8.85
N ARG A 16 -18.60 -2.50 9.64
CA ARG A 16 -19.63 -1.58 10.10
C ARG A 16 -19.82 -1.74 11.60
N ASP A 17 -19.68 -0.62 12.32
CA ASP A 17 -19.86 -0.57 13.78
C ASP A 17 -19.04 -1.64 14.51
N GLY A 18 -17.77 -1.79 14.12
CA GLY A 18 -16.85 -2.76 14.70
C GLY A 18 -17.08 -4.22 14.27
N LYS A 19 -18.00 -4.49 13.33
CA LYS A 19 -18.31 -5.85 12.85
C LYS A 19 -17.83 -6.07 11.42
N VAL A 20 -17.17 -7.19 11.19
CA VAL A 20 -16.65 -7.59 9.89
C VAL A 20 -17.66 -8.46 9.14
N GLU A 21 -18.01 -8.05 7.92
CA GLU A 21 -18.87 -8.77 6.97
C GLU A 21 -18.10 -8.98 5.65
N VAL A 22 -17.80 -10.23 5.30
CA VAL A 22 -17.12 -10.56 4.04
C VAL A 22 -18.15 -10.79 2.94
N LEU A 23 -18.21 -9.86 1.99
CA LEU A 23 -19.28 -9.74 1.00
C LEU A 23 -19.09 -10.71 -0.19
N THR A 24 -17.85 -10.99 -0.57
CA THR A 24 -17.52 -11.87 -1.70
C THR A 24 -16.51 -12.94 -1.28
N GLU A 25 -16.40 -14.02 -2.06
CA GLU A 25 -15.32 -14.97 -1.86
C GLU A 25 -13.96 -14.31 -2.19
N PRO A 26 -12.85 -14.74 -1.54
CA PRO A 26 -11.51 -14.38 -1.95
C PRO A 26 -11.26 -14.73 -3.42
N ALA A 27 -10.60 -13.82 -4.15
CA ALA A 27 -10.24 -14.08 -5.55
C ALA A 27 -9.08 -15.07 -5.68
N ILE A 28 -8.32 -15.24 -4.60
CA ILE A 28 -7.19 -16.16 -4.51
C ILE A 28 -7.47 -17.26 -3.49
N ARG A 29 -6.98 -18.46 -3.78
CA ARG A 29 -7.00 -19.62 -2.88
C ARG A 29 -5.82 -19.58 -1.92
N SER A 30 -4.63 -19.16 -2.33
CA SER A 30 -3.45 -19.12 -1.47
C SER A 30 -2.56 -17.92 -1.79
N CYS A 31 -1.87 -17.39 -0.77
CA CYS A 31 -0.87 -16.34 -0.91
C CYS A 31 0.26 -16.59 0.08
N PRO A 32 1.52 -16.76 -0.38
CA PRO A 32 2.63 -17.02 0.53
C PRO A 32 2.83 -15.94 1.58
N LEU A 33 2.58 -14.66 1.25
CA LEU A 33 2.63 -13.58 2.23
C LEU A 33 1.59 -13.77 3.35
N ARG A 34 0.39 -14.24 3.01
CA ARG A 34 -0.67 -14.50 4.01
C ARG A 34 -0.41 -15.77 4.82
N GLN A 35 0.23 -16.77 4.21
CA GLN A 35 0.72 -17.93 4.91
C GLN A 35 1.80 -17.56 5.94
N ASP A 36 2.76 -16.74 5.54
CA ASP A 36 3.89 -16.33 6.39
C ASP A 36 3.43 -15.43 7.55
N LEU A 37 2.51 -14.49 7.29
CA LEU A 37 2.01 -13.56 8.32
C LEU A 37 0.95 -14.17 9.24
N TYR A 38 0.03 -14.96 8.70
CA TYR A 38 -1.21 -15.35 9.41
C TYR A 38 -1.41 -16.87 9.50
N GLY A 39 -0.47 -17.68 9.00
CA GLY A 39 -0.59 -19.13 8.96
C GLY A 39 -1.68 -19.65 8.03
N ILE A 40 -2.19 -18.81 7.11
CA ILE A 40 -3.30 -19.18 6.21
C ILE A 40 -2.77 -19.87 4.96
N LYS A 41 -3.06 -21.17 4.83
CA LYS A 41 -2.72 -21.96 3.63
C LYS A 41 -3.78 -21.89 2.54
N VAL A 42 -5.05 -21.76 2.92
CA VAL A 42 -6.20 -21.68 2.03
C VAL A 42 -7.10 -20.55 2.52
N GLU A 43 -7.39 -19.59 1.64
CA GLU A 43 -8.27 -18.48 1.92
C GLU A 43 -9.74 -18.89 1.88
N SER A 44 -10.53 -18.29 2.77
CA SER A 44 -11.98 -18.33 2.80
C SER A 44 -12.53 -17.04 3.39
N LYS A 45 -13.84 -16.87 3.42
CA LYS A 45 -14.46 -15.74 4.13
C LYS A 45 -14.11 -15.73 5.61
N GLU A 46 -14.01 -16.90 6.23
CA GLU A 46 -13.65 -17.04 7.65
C GLU A 46 -12.21 -16.61 7.91
N THR A 47 -11.26 -16.95 7.04
CA THR A 47 -9.86 -16.53 7.21
C THR A 47 -9.69 -15.04 7.01
N VAL A 48 -10.37 -14.45 6.01
CA VAL A 48 -10.40 -13.00 5.79
C VAL A 48 -10.99 -12.27 6.99
N LYS A 49 -12.15 -12.76 7.48
CA LYS A 49 -12.82 -12.19 8.64
C LYS A 49 -11.92 -12.24 9.88
N ARG A 50 -11.32 -13.40 10.17
CA ARG A 50 -10.45 -13.61 11.33
C ARG A 50 -9.29 -12.64 11.35
N VAL A 51 -8.58 -12.47 10.22
CA VAL A 51 -7.42 -11.55 10.14
C VAL A 51 -7.82 -10.10 10.43
N LEU A 52 -8.96 -9.65 9.91
CA LEU A 52 -9.44 -8.31 10.23
C LEU A 52 -9.85 -8.17 11.69
N GLU A 53 -10.53 -9.16 12.27
CA GLU A 53 -10.88 -9.15 13.69
C GLU A 53 -9.64 -9.15 14.60
N GLU A 54 -8.58 -9.88 14.23
CA GLU A 54 -7.27 -9.85 14.89
C GLU A 54 -6.64 -8.45 14.84
N HIS A 55 -6.56 -7.83 13.65
CA HIS A 55 -6.05 -6.46 13.52
C HIS A 55 -6.90 -5.43 14.29
N MET A 56 -8.22 -5.61 14.33
CA MET A 56 -9.11 -4.75 15.12
C MET A 56 -8.85 -4.89 16.62
N ALA A 57 -8.59 -6.11 17.10
CA ALA A 57 -8.28 -6.37 18.50
C ALA A 57 -6.90 -5.84 18.91
N GLU A 58 -5.88 -6.04 18.07
CA GLU A 58 -4.48 -5.72 18.36
C GLU A 58 -4.13 -4.24 18.10
N LEU A 59 -4.62 -3.70 16.98
CA LEU A 59 -4.25 -2.37 16.50
C LEU A 59 -5.38 -1.35 16.62
N GLY A 60 -6.57 -1.76 17.08
CA GLY A 60 -7.73 -0.89 17.20
C GLY A 60 -8.25 -0.36 15.84
N MET A 61 -7.93 -1.05 14.73
CA MET A 61 -8.38 -0.65 13.40
C MET A 61 -9.89 -0.48 13.32
N TYR A 62 -10.34 0.49 12.52
CA TYR A 62 -11.76 0.81 12.33
C TYR A 62 -12.48 1.22 13.62
N GLY A 63 -11.75 1.71 14.62
CA GLY A 63 -12.29 2.13 15.90
C GLY A 63 -11.51 3.25 16.58
N PRO A 64 -12.02 3.79 17.69
CA PRO A 64 -11.46 4.97 18.35
C PRO A 64 -10.13 4.71 19.09
N LYS A 65 -9.73 3.44 19.24
CA LYS A 65 -8.50 3.03 19.91
C LYS A 65 -7.38 2.67 18.93
N ARG A 66 -7.45 3.19 17.70
CA ARG A 66 -6.48 2.92 16.66
C ARG A 66 -5.07 3.30 17.12
N VAL A 67 -4.13 2.36 16.98
CA VAL A 67 -2.70 2.63 17.12
C VAL A 67 -2.27 3.54 15.97
N LEU A 68 -1.70 4.71 16.28
CA LEU A 68 -1.30 5.71 15.28
C LEU A 68 0.22 5.91 15.17
N GLU A 69 1.01 5.17 15.94
CA GLU A 69 2.47 5.13 15.88
C GLU A 69 2.94 3.68 16.06
N LEU A 70 3.81 3.21 15.17
CA LEU A 70 4.33 1.85 15.15
C LEU A 70 5.75 1.87 14.55
N GLU A 71 6.71 1.25 15.23
CA GLU A 71 8.08 1.09 14.69
C GLU A 71 8.28 -0.26 14.00
N ASP A 72 7.47 -1.25 14.37
CA ASP A 72 7.58 -2.61 13.87
C ASP A 72 7.28 -2.71 12.37
N LYS A 73 8.11 -3.48 11.69
CA LYS A 73 8.07 -3.72 10.24
C LYS A 73 7.65 -5.15 9.97
N ALA A 74 6.34 -5.37 9.89
CA ALA A 74 5.74 -6.70 9.76
C ALA A 74 6.12 -7.40 8.45
N VAL A 75 6.39 -6.63 7.38
CA VAL A 75 6.72 -7.18 6.05
C VAL A 75 8.13 -6.76 5.63
N SER A 76 8.92 -7.68 5.10
CA SER A 76 10.31 -7.40 4.69
C SER A 76 10.42 -6.21 3.72
N PHE A 77 9.57 -6.19 2.69
CA PHE A 77 9.53 -5.18 1.62
C PHE A 77 8.09 -4.71 1.33
N GLY A 78 7.32 -4.41 2.38
CA GLY A 78 6.02 -3.77 2.22
C GLY A 78 6.17 -2.28 1.89
N ALA A 79 5.09 -1.68 1.41
CA ALA A 79 5.12 -0.28 0.96
C ALA A 79 5.38 0.68 2.12
N SER A 80 4.73 0.48 3.27
CA SER A 80 4.95 1.33 4.45
C SER A 80 6.36 1.18 4.99
N GLU A 81 6.96 -0.02 4.98
CA GLU A 81 8.34 -0.22 5.42
C GLU A 81 9.33 0.51 4.51
N ILE A 82 9.16 0.41 3.20
CA ILE A 82 9.99 1.14 2.23
C ILE A 82 9.86 2.65 2.44
N LEU A 83 8.65 3.16 2.60
CA LEU A 83 8.41 4.60 2.76
C LEU A 83 8.88 5.13 4.13
N SER A 84 8.77 4.34 5.19
CA SER A 84 9.27 4.68 6.52
C SER A 84 10.80 4.85 6.51
N ASP A 85 11.53 3.94 5.85
CA ASP A 85 12.98 4.06 5.68
C ASP A 85 13.34 5.25 4.77
N ALA A 86 12.56 5.46 3.70
CA ALA A 86 12.76 6.59 2.80
C ALA A 86 12.56 7.96 3.47
N LEU A 87 11.58 8.09 4.37
CA LEU A 87 11.39 9.29 5.20
C LEU A 87 12.57 9.48 6.17
N THR A 88 12.98 8.40 6.84
CA THR A 88 14.10 8.42 7.82
C THR A 88 15.39 8.90 7.17
N GLU A 89 15.64 8.48 5.94
CA GLU A 89 16.84 8.83 5.16
C GLU A 89 16.66 10.09 4.28
N GLY A 90 15.53 10.79 4.40
CA GLY A 90 15.26 12.04 3.69
C GLY A 90 15.11 11.92 2.16
N LEU A 91 14.93 10.69 1.64
CA LEU A 91 14.67 10.42 0.22
C LEU A 91 13.33 11.02 -0.23
N ILE A 92 12.37 11.02 0.69
CA ILE A 92 11.08 11.71 0.61
C ILE A 92 10.91 12.59 1.85
N ASP A 93 10.09 13.63 1.76
CA ASP A 93 9.78 14.55 2.87
C ASP A 93 8.33 14.41 3.38
N ALA A 94 7.45 13.76 2.61
CA ALA A 94 6.13 13.34 3.05
C ALA A 94 5.65 12.12 2.25
N ALA A 95 4.62 11.46 2.75
CA ALA A 95 3.88 10.44 2.03
C ALA A 95 2.37 10.69 2.09
N VAL A 96 1.69 10.39 0.99
CA VAL A 96 0.24 10.41 0.85
C VAL A 96 -0.24 8.97 0.80
N LEU A 97 -1.06 8.60 1.78
CA LEU A 97 -1.60 7.27 1.96
C LEU A 97 -3.05 7.35 2.45
N VAL A 98 -3.66 6.19 2.69
CA VAL A 98 -5.06 6.09 3.12
C VAL A 98 -5.13 5.52 4.52
N SER A 99 -6.02 6.07 5.34
CA SER A 99 -6.32 5.62 6.69
C SER A 99 -7.81 5.42 6.83
N GLU A 100 -8.23 4.30 7.40
CA GLU A 100 -9.60 4.15 7.86
C GLU A 100 -9.96 5.26 8.85
N GLY A 101 -11.20 5.74 8.83
CA GLY A 101 -11.64 6.86 9.67
C GLY A 101 -11.20 8.25 9.19
N ALA A 102 -10.16 8.37 8.37
CA ALA A 102 -9.62 9.67 7.95
C ALA A 102 -9.57 9.90 6.43
N GLY A 103 -9.66 8.84 5.61
CA GLY A 103 -9.55 8.96 4.16
C GLY A 103 -8.10 9.10 3.71
N THR A 104 -7.82 10.01 2.78
CA THR A 104 -6.46 10.33 2.36
C THR A 104 -5.77 11.27 3.34
N VAL A 105 -4.55 10.90 3.73
CA VAL A 105 -3.75 11.60 4.72
C VAL A 105 -2.33 11.81 4.22
N VAL A 106 -1.77 12.97 4.52
CA VAL A 106 -0.35 13.28 4.36
C VAL A 106 0.34 13.00 5.69
N ALA A 107 1.37 12.16 5.69
CA ALA A 107 2.18 11.86 6.86
C ALA A 107 3.66 12.14 6.57
N ALA A 108 4.35 12.77 7.52
CA ALA A 108 5.78 13.07 7.43
C ALA A 108 6.62 12.43 8.55
N LYS A 109 5.98 11.71 9.48
CA LYS A 109 6.66 10.98 10.56
C LYS A 109 6.73 9.47 10.23
N PRO A 110 7.92 8.84 10.23
CA PRO A 110 8.06 7.42 9.90
C PRO A 110 7.15 6.49 10.71
N ALA A 111 7.13 6.62 12.04
CA ALA A 111 6.31 5.76 12.91
C ALA A 111 4.80 5.92 12.66
N VAL A 112 4.35 7.12 12.30
CA VAL A 112 2.94 7.40 11.98
C VAL A 112 2.58 6.81 10.63
N LEU A 113 3.43 7.03 9.62
CA LEU A 113 3.28 6.41 8.31
C LEU A 113 3.20 4.89 8.42
N GLN A 114 4.12 4.30 9.18
CA GLN A 114 4.16 2.85 9.38
C GLN A 114 2.90 2.37 10.09
N ALA A 115 2.41 3.05 11.12
CA ALA A 115 1.16 2.66 11.80
C ALA A 115 -0.07 2.69 10.89
N ILE A 116 -0.18 3.70 10.02
CA ILE A 116 -1.30 3.83 9.09
C ILE A 116 -1.21 2.75 8.01
N GLY A 117 -0.04 2.60 7.39
CA GLY A 117 0.14 1.73 6.22
C GLY A 117 0.33 0.25 6.55
N ALA A 118 0.93 -0.07 7.71
CA ALA A 118 1.09 -1.45 8.15
C ALA A 118 -0.30 -2.08 8.36
N HIS A 119 -0.47 -3.28 7.83
CA HIS A 119 -1.74 -4.03 7.87
C HIS A 119 -2.92 -3.35 7.14
N MET A 120 -2.73 -2.17 6.54
CA MET A 120 -3.74 -1.53 5.71
C MET A 120 -3.94 -2.32 4.42
N THR A 121 -5.16 -2.76 4.19
CA THR A 121 -5.52 -3.48 2.97
C THR A 121 -6.15 -2.53 1.95
N GLY A 122 -6.74 -3.02 0.86
CA GLY A 122 -7.24 -2.18 -0.22
C GLY A 122 -8.46 -1.36 0.18
N LEU A 123 -8.29 -0.28 0.95
CA LEU A 123 -9.37 0.61 1.38
C LEU A 123 -10.01 1.29 0.17
N ILE A 124 -11.31 1.06 -0.03
CA ILE A 124 -12.10 1.57 -1.15
C ILE A 124 -12.88 2.82 -0.70
N ARG A 125 -13.54 2.74 0.45
CA ARG A 125 -14.33 3.82 1.04
C ARG A 125 -14.23 3.73 2.56
N THR A 126 -14.28 4.88 3.22
CA THR A 126 -14.32 4.98 4.67
C THR A 126 -15.26 6.09 5.09
N GLU A 127 -15.84 5.96 6.28
CA GLU A 127 -16.53 7.03 6.96
C GLU A 127 -15.67 7.60 8.09
N PRO A 128 -15.91 8.86 8.51
CA PRO A 128 -15.14 9.52 9.54
C PRO A 128 -15.16 8.80 10.89
N ILE A 129 -13.99 8.71 11.53
CA ILE A 129 -13.84 8.37 12.95
C ILE A 129 -13.05 9.52 13.59
N GLU A 130 -13.72 10.32 14.40
CA GLU A 130 -13.18 11.59 14.92
C GLU A 130 -11.89 11.36 15.72
N GLU A 131 -11.82 10.32 16.54
CA GLU A 131 -10.64 10.00 17.34
C GLU A 131 -9.42 9.66 16.48
N ILE A 132 -9.63 9.00 15.34
CA ILE A 132 -8.55 8.74 14.37
C ILE A 132 -8.10 10.05 13.73
N GLN A 133 -9.05 10.86 13.27
CA GLN A 133 -8.74 12.13 12.61
C GLN A 133 -7.96 13.08 13.52
N LEU A 134 -8.46 13.31 14.74
CA LEU A 134 -7.81 14.16 15.73
C LEU A 134 -6.45 13.59 16.13
N GLY A 135 -6.35 12.28 16.40
CA GLY A 135 -5.11 11.65 16.78
C GLY A 135 -4.03 11.71 15.69
N LEU A 136 -4.42 11.70 14.41
CA LEU A 136 -3.51 11.89 13.27
C LEU A 136 -3.03 13.34 13.16
N GLU A 137 -3.93 14.32 13.29
CA GLU A 137 -3.58 15.74 13.26
C GLU A 137 -2.67 16.14 14.42
N GLU A 138 -2.93 15.63 15.63
CA GLU A 138 -2.05 15.81 16.80
C GLU A 138 -0.63 15.29 16.54
N ARG A 139 -0.51 14.27 15.68
CA ARG A 139 0.77 13.70 15.24
C ARG A 139 1.37 14.43 14.05
N GLY A 140 0.72 15.46 13.53
CA GLY A 140 1.20 16.31 12.44
C GLY A 140 0.83 15.78 11.05
N CYS A 141 -0.14 14.87 10.95
CA CYS A 141 -0.71 14.51 9.65
C CYS A 141 -1.65 15.61 9.14
N ILE A 142 -1.77 15.68 7.82
CA ILE A 142 -2.71 16.58 7.13
C ILE A 142 -3.79 15.73 6.50
N LEU A 143 -5.04 15.97 6.87
CA LEU A 143 -6.21 15.35 6.24
C LEU A 143 -6.64 16.21 5.06
N ILE A 144 -7.10 15.58 3.98
CA ILE A 144 -7.61 16.34 2.82
C ILE A 144 -8.99 16.96 3.11
N ASP A 145 -9.79 16.30 3.96
CA ASP A 145 -11.06 16.77 4.50
C ASP A 145 -11.46 15.99 5.77
N ARG A 146 -12.64 16.29 6.33
CA ARG A 146 -13.23 15.60 7.48
C ARG A 146 -14.19 14.47 7.11
N GLN A 147 -14.46 14.26 5.81
CA GLN A 147 -15.48 13.33 5.32
C GLN A 147 -14.93 11.92 5.06
N GLY A 148 -13.62 11.73 5.18
CA GLY A 148 -12.99 10.44 4.90
C GLY A 148 -12.84 10.18 3.40
N THR A 149 -12.73 11.24 2.59
CA THR A 149 -12.54 11.12 1.15
C THR A 149 -11.22 10.39 0.85
N VAL A 150 -11.28 9.43 -0.07
CA VAL A 150 -10.10 8.74 -0.58
C VAL A 150 -9.74 9.35 -1.94
N ASP A 151 -8.74 10.23 -1.96
CA ASP A 151 -8.24 10.91 -3.15
C ASP A 151 -6.74 11.22 -3.04
N GLN A 152 -5.92 10.34 -3.62
CA GLN A 152 -4.46 10.45 -3.63
C GLN A 152 -3.96 11.64 -4.45
N VAL A 153 -4.68 12.06 -5.49
CA VAL A 153 -4.29 13.22 -6.30
C VAL A 153 -4.44 14.48 -5.47
N LEU A 154 -5.60 14.66 -4.83
CA LEU A 154 -5.83 15.78 -3.91
C LEU A 154 -4.88 15.73 -2.72
N GLY A 155 -4.59 14.54 -2.18
CA GLY A 155 -3.58 14.37 -1.12
C GLY A 155 -2.19 14.86 -1.52
N PHE A 156 -1.77 14.59 -2.76
CA PHE A 156 -0.51 15.13 -3.29
C PHE A 156 -0.54 16.66 -3.38
N GLU A 157 -1.63 17.25 -3.86
CA GLU A 157 -1.79 18.70 -3.93
C GLU A 157 -1.72 19.35 -2.54
N ARG A 158 -2.40 18.77 -1.55
CA ARG A 158 -2.34 19.22 -0.15
C ARG A 158 -0.94 19.13 0.44
N ALA A 159 -0.19 18.08 0.12
CA ALA A 159 1.19 17.96 0.55
C ALA A 159 2.06 19.08 -0.05
N VAL A 160 1.88 19.41 -1.32
CA VAL A 160 2.60 20.54 -1.95
C VAL A 160 2.22 21.88 -1.33
N GLU A 161 0.92 22.12 -1.10
CA GLU A 161 0.42 23.33 -0.43
C GLU A 161 1.03 23.51 0.98
N ALA A 162 1.27 22.40 1.67
CA ALA A 162 1.94 22.37 2.98
C ALA A 162 3.47 22.54 2.92
N GLY A 163 4.05 22.67 1.73
CA GLY A 163 5.48 22.94 1.52
C GLY A 163 6.34 21.69 1.31
N TYR A 164 5.76 20.51 1.16
CA TYR A 164 6.51 19.30 0.81
C TYR A 164 6.86 19.25 -0.68
N SER A 165 8.00 18.62 -1.01
CA SER A 165 8.59 18.69 -2.36
C SER A 165 8.99 17.33 -2.94
N ARG A 166 9.19 16.32 -2.10
CA ARG A 166 9.58 14.95 -2.46
C ARG A 166 8.56 14.01 -1.83
N ILE A 167 7.40 13.92 -2.46
CA ILE A 167 6.22 13.30 -1.85
C ILE A 167 6.06 11.89 -2.43
N ALA A 168 6.00 10.88 -1.56
CA ALA A 168 5.56 9.56 -1.96
C ALA A 168 4.02 9.51 -2.00
N VAL A 169 3.45 8.77 -2.96
CA VAL A 169 1.99 8.59 -3.06
C VAL A 169 1.70 7.12 -3.27
N SER A 170 0.97 6.49 -2.36
CA SER A 170 0.52 5.09 -2.51
C SER A 170 -0.92 5.04 -3.01
N LEU A 171 -1.15 4.29 -4.09
CA LEU A 171 -2.48 4.05 -4.66
C LEU A 171 -2.76 2.55 -4.84
N ALA A 172 -4.04 2.20 -4.77
CA ALA A 172 -4.50 0.84 -5.07
C ALA A 172 -4.51 0.61 -6.59
N GLY A 173 -4.27 -0.63 -7.03
CA GLY A 173 -4.13 -0.94 -8.45
C GLY A 173 -5.33 -0.53 -9.31
N HIS A 174 -6.55 -0.64 -8.79
CA HIS A 174 -7.79 -0.22 -9.47
C HIS A 174 -7.91 1.30 -9.67
N ARG A 175 -6.97 2.09 -9.14
CA ARG A 175 -6.87 3.55 -9.31
C ARG A 175 -5.73 3.93 -10.24
N ALA A 176 -5.47 3.11 -11.27
CA ALA A 176 -4.36 3.33 -12.19
C ALA A 176 -4.41 4.71 -12.88
N ASP A 177 -5.59 5.23 -13.18
CA ASP A 177 -5.75 6.56 -13.79
C ASP A 177 -5.25 7.69 -12.88
N ASP A 178 -5.29 7.53 -11.57
CA ASP A 178 -4.73 8.50 -10.63
C ASP A 178 -3.21 8.60 -10.79
N ALA A 179 -2.53 7.52 -11.19
CA ALA A 179 -1.11 7.57 -11.48
C ALA A 179 -0.80 8.51 -12.65
N ARG A 180 -1.67 8.54 -13.69
CA ARG A 180 -1.54 9.50 -14.81
C ARG A 180 -1.83 10.92 -14.34
N ALA A 181 -2.85 11.10 -13.50
CA ALA A 181 -3.19 12.41 -12.95
C ALA A 181 -2.05 12.97 -12.08
N LEU A 182 -1.44 12.14 -11.24
CA LEU A 182 -0.30 12.50 -10.42
C LEU A 182 0.89 12.97 -11.25
N ARG A 183 1.23 12.31 -12.37
CA ARG A 183 2.31 12.78 -13.27
C ARG A 183 2.01 14.14 -13.91
N LYS A 184 0.74 14.41 -14.22
CA LYS A 184 0.34 15.75 -14.70
C LYS A 184 0.48 16.80 -13.60
N ARG A 185 0.06 16.49 -12.36
CA ARG A 185 0.15 17.42 -11.22
C ARG A 185 1.58 17.63 -10.75
N GLU A 186 2.41 16.59 -10.75
CA GLU A 186 3.86 16.67 -10.53
C GLU A 186 4.49 17.75 -11.42
N SER A 187 4.21 17.69 -12.72
CA SER A 187 4.71 18.65 -13.71
C SER A 187 4.16 20.06 -13.48
N ALA A 188 2.87 20.18 -13.15
CA ALA A 188 2.20 21.47 -12.98
C ALA A 188 2.61 22.20 -11.69
N LEU A 189 2.89 21.45 -10.62
CA LEU A 189 3.19 21.98 -9.30
C LEU A 189 4.69 22.08 -9.00
N GLY A 190 5.54 21.46 -9.82
CA GLY A 190 6.99 21.51 -9.65
C GLY A 190 7.51 20.74 -8.42
N ALA A 191 6.67 19.89 -7.83
CA ALA A 191 7.04 18.98 -6.75
C ALA A 191 7.16 17.56 -7.31
N ARG A 192 8.07 16.74 -6.76
CA ARG A 192 8.29 15.36 -7.21
C ARG A 192 7.29 14.41 -6.57
N ALA A 193 6.67 13.57 -7.38
CA ALA A 193 5.80 12.49 -6.95
C ALA A 193 6.55 11.14 -7.10
N THR A 194 6.74 10.41 -6.00
CA THR A 194 7.20 9.01 -6.05
C THR A 194 5.98 8.12 -5.91
N ILE A 195 5.56 7.46 -6.99
CA ILE A 195 4.24 6.79 -7.07
C ILE A 195 4.41 5.29 -6.84
N LEU A 196 3.68 4.76 -5.87
CA LEU A 196 3.69 3.36 -5.46
C LEU A 196 2.31 2.74 -5.74
N ALA A 197 2.27 1.63 -6.47
CA ALA A 197 1.05 0.87 -6.69
C ALA A 197 1.02 -0.41 -5.85
N VAL A 198 0.01 -0.52 -5.00
CA VAL A 198 -0.25 -1.66 -4.11
C VAL A 198 -1.63 -2.26 -4.41
N HIS A 199 -1.97 -3.40 -3.80
CA HIS A 199 -3.30 -4.03 -3.95
C HIS A 199 -3.69 -4.18 -5.43
N THR A 200 -2.83 -4.83 -6.21
CA THR A 200 -2.97 -4.96 -7.66
C THR A 200 -3.65 -6.25 -8.11
N THR A 201 -4.04 -7.12 -7.18
CA THR A 201 -4.75 -8.38 -7.49
C THR A 201 -5.98 -8.10 -8.36
N GLY A 202 -6.10 -8.82 -9.48
CA GLY A 202 -7.30 -8.77 -10.33
C GLY A 202 -7.45 -7.51 -11.19
N ILE A 203 -6.43 -6.64 -11.25
CA ILE A 203 -6.46 -5.52 -12.20
C ILE A 203 -6.28 -6.00 -13.64
N SER A 204 -6.86 -5.25 -14.57
CA SER A 204 -6.76 -5.47 -16.00
C SER A 204 -5.36 -5.22 -16.57
N GLU A 205 -5.10 -5.75 -17.76
CA GLU A 205 -3.87 -5.47 -18.49
C GLU A 205 -3.69 -3.98 -18.79
N SER A 206 -4.76 -3.27 -19.16
CA SER A 206 -4.71 -1.83 -19.41
C SER A 206 -4.35 -1.03 -18.16
N GLU A 207 -4.88 -1.41 -16.99
CA GLU A 207 -4.49 -0.80 -15.71
C GLU A 207 -3.02 -1.11 -15.41
N ALA A 208 -2.58 -2.36 -15.59
CA ALA A 208 -1.18 -2.73 -15.39
C ALA A 208 -0.22 -1.97 -16.33
N GLN A 209 -0.60 -1.71 -17.58
CA GLN A 209 0.17 -0.88 -18.51
C GLN A 209 0.29 0.56 -18.01
N VAL A 210 -0.81 1.16 -17.56
CA VAL A 210 -0.82 2.50 -16.98
C VAL A 210 0.10 2.59 -15.77
N LEU A 211 -0.01 1.64 -14.83
CA LEU A 211 0.86 1.57 -13.65
C LEU A 211 2.32 1.38 -14.05
N ALA A 212 2.60 0.53 -15.04
CA ALA A 212 3.97 0.29 -15.50
C ALA A 212 4.62 1.51 -16.19
N GLU A 213 3.81 2.41 -16.75
CA GLU A 213 4.28 3.67 -17.34
C GLU A 213 4.46 4.77 -16.30
N CYS A 214 3.60 4.80 -15.29
CA CYS A 214 3.48 5.96 -14.41
C CYS A 214 4.10 5.74 -13.03
N CYS A 215 4.19 4.51 -12.51
CA CYS A 215 4.64 4.24 -11.15
C CYS A 215 6.16 4.06 -11.06
N ASP A 216 6.71 4.38 -9.88
CA ASP A 216 8.10 4.10 -9.52
C ASP A 216 8.27 2.69 -8.97
N LEU A 217 7.29 2.23 -8.19
CA LEU A 217 7.22 0.89 -7.62
C LEU A 217 5.84 0.27 -7.83
N VAL A 218 5.83 -1.01 -8.16
CA VAL A 218 4.59 -1.79 -8.27
C VAL A 218 4.74 -3.11 -7.53
N TRP A 219 3.86 -3.36 -6.56
CA TRP A 219 3.70 -4.68 -5.95
C TRP A 219 2.82 -5.52 -6.84
N SER A 220 3.30 -6.70 -7.22
CA SER A 220 2.60 -7.56 -8.19
C SER A 220 1.40 -8.32 -7.62
N CYS A 221 1.31 -8.46 -6.30
CA CYS A 221 0.26 -9.23 -5.61
C CYS A 221 -0.07 -10.55 -6.35
N ALA A 222 -1.34 -10.90 -6.51
CA ALA A 222 -1.76 -12.03 -7.33
C ALA A 222 -2.13 -11.63 -8.77
N SER A 223 -1.70 -10.45 -9.23
CA SER A 223 -1.99 -9.99 -10.59
C SER A 223 -1.11 -10.68 -11.62
N ARG A 224 -1.73 -11.37 -12.57
CA ARG A 224 -0.99 -11.86 -13.74
C ARG A 224 -0.51 -10.71 -14.62
N ALA A 225 -1.41 -9.76 -14.88
CA ALA A 225 -1.16 -8.60 -15.72
C ALA A 225 0.07 -7.79 -15.26
N VAL A 226 0.19 -7.50 -13.96
CA VAL A 226 1.35 -6.76 -13.44
C VAL A 226 2.64 -7.56 -13.60
N ARG A 227 2.62 -8.87 -13.34
CA ARG A 227 3.82 -9.71 -13.44
C ARG A 227 4.37 -9.73 -14.87
N GLU A 228 3.49 -9.84 -15.86
CA GLU A 228 3.85 -9.85 -17.28
C GLU A 228 4.29 -8.45 -17.78
N VAL A 229 3.52 -7.41 -17.45
CA VAL A 229 3.75 -6.05 -17.99
C VAL A 229 4.86 -5.30 -17.24
N ALA A 230 4.79 -5.23 -15.91
CA ALA A 230 5.76 -4.48 -15.11
C ALA A 230 7.06 -5.27 -14.93
N GLY A 231 6.98 -6.61 -14.83
CA GLY A 231 8.14 -7.47 -14.63
C GLY A 231 9.20 -7.34 -15.73
N GLY A 232 8.77 -7.31 -17.00
CA GLY A 232 9.69 -7.14 -18.13
C GLY A 232 10.31 -5.74 -18.27
N LYS A 233 9.75 -4.73 -17.58
CA LYS A 233 10.22 -3.34 -17.61
C LYS A 233 11.04 -2.95 -16.36
N ALA A 234 11.08 -3.82 -15.36
CA ALA A 234 11.70 -3.53 -14.07
C ALA A 234 13.23 -3.38 -14.15
N LEU A 235 13.77 -2.38 -13.45
CA LEU A 235 15.21 -2.16 -13.27
C LEU A 235 15.80 -3.04 -12.17
N ILE A 236 14.96 -3.40 -11.20
CA ILE A 236 15.24 -4.36 -10.12
C ILE A 236 13.92 -4.95 -9.63
N GLN A 237 13.96 -6.21 -9.23
CA GLN A 237 12.90 -6.88 -8.49
C GLN A 237 13.43 -7.20 -7.09
N ILE A 238 12.59 -7.01 -6.08
CA ILE A 238 12.82 -7.60 -4.75
C ILE A 238 11.62 -8.44 -4.33
N GLY A 239 11.88 -9.51 -3.58
CA GLY A 239 10.87 -10.53 -3.27
C GLY A 239 10.65 -11.51 -4.44
N ILE A 240 10.28 -12.74 -4.07
CA ILE A 240 10.03 -13.83 -5.01
C ILE A 240 8.53 -14.15 -5.06
N ALA A 241 7.90 -14.27 -3.89
CA ALA A 241 6.50 -14.66 -3.81
C ALA A 241 5.55 -13.54 -4.23
N ILE A 242 5.76 -12.36 -3.65
CA ILE A 242 5.13 -11.10 -4.04
C ILE A 242 6.24 -10.17 -4.56
N PRO A 243 6.63 -10.28 -5.84
CA PRO A 243 7.59 -9.37 -6.45
C PRO A 243 7.19 -7.90 -6.29
N VAL A 244 8.15 -7.08 -5.90
CA VAL A 244 8.10 -5.62 -5.98
C VAL A 244 9.01 -5.20 -7.13
N PHE A 245 8.42 -4.57 -8.14
CA PHE A 245 9.13 -4.11 -9.33
C PHE A 245 9.44 -2.62 -9.20
N ALA A 246 10.71 -2.24 -9.29
CA ALA A 246 11.10 -0.85 -9.49
C ALA A 246 11.22 -0.56 -10.98
N LEU A 247 10.47 0.44 -11.43
CA LEU A 247 10.35 0.81 -12.84
C LEU A 247 11.19 2.05 -13.18
N THR A 248 11.58 2.81 -12.17
CA THR A 248 12.38 4.04 -12.31
C THR A 248 13.65 3.97 -11.45
N PRO A 249 14.66 4.83 -11.72
CA PRO A 249 15.81 4.97 -10.83
C PRO A 249 15.42 5.33 -9.39
N MET A 250 14.33 6.08 -9.20
CA MET A 250 13.83 6.42 -7.86
C MET A 250 13.26 5.20 -7.15
N GLY A 251 12.41 4.41 -7.81
CA GLY A 251 11.93 3.14 -7.26
C GLY A 251 13.09 2.20 -6.90
N LYS A 252 14.11 2.11 -7.76
CA LYS A 252 15.31 1.31 -7.48
C LYS A 252 16.05 1.81 -6.25
N ARG A 253 16.18 3.13 -6.10
CA ARG A 253 16.80 3.76 -4.92
C ARG A 253 16.02 3.41 -3.65
N LEU A 254 14.69 3.43 -3.67
CA LEU A 254 13.86 3.07 -2.52
C LEU A 254 14.01 1.59 -2.12
N ILE A 255 14.03 0.67 -3.07
CA ILE A 255 14.28 -0.76 -2.79
C ILE A 255 15.64 -0.96 -2.14
N LEU A 256 16.69 -0.34 -2.71
CA LEU A 256 18.05 -0.46 -2.18
C LEU A 256 18.19 0.20 -0.81
N ASN A 257 17.50 1.31 -0.58
CA ASN A 257 17.43 1.93 0.74
C ASN A 257 16.81 0.96 1.75
N ARG A 258 15.63 0.38 1.47
CA ARG A 258 15.04 -0.62 2.37
C ARG A 258 15.96 -1.81 2.60
N ALA A 259 16.68 -2.27 1.59
CA ALA A 259 17.66 -3.35 1.72
C ALA A 259 18.79 -3.03 2.73
N MET A 260 19.19 -1.76 2.85
CA MET A 260 20.18 -1.34 3.87
C MET A 260 19.64 -1.41 5.30
N HIS A 261 18.33 -1.21 5.48
CA HIS A 261 17.65 -1.30 6.79
C HIS A 261 17.05 -2.68 7.07
N PHE A 262 17.22 -3.64 6.17
CA PHE A 262 16.76 -5.01 6.36
C PHE A 262 17.82 -5.79 7.13
N SER A 263 17.47 -6.34 8.29
CA SER A 263 18.41 -7.06 9.16
C SER A 263 18.77 -8.45 8.65
N GLY A 264 17.95 -9.03 7.77
CA GLY A 264 18.19 -10.33 7.17
C GLY A 264 19.24 -10.28 6.05
N GLN A 265 19.80 -11.45 5.74
CA GLN A 265 20.75 -11.58 4.63
C GLN A 265 20.03 -11.43 3.29
N LEU A 266 20.68 -10.75 2.34
CA LEU A 266 20.19 -10.54 0.98
C LEU A 266 21.25 -10.95 -0.03
N VAL A 267 20.82 -11.54 -1.13
CA VAL A 267 21.66 -11.79 -2.31
C VAL A 267 21.17 -10.93 -3.47
N LEU A 268 22.10 -10.23 -4.13
CA LEU A 268 21.81 -9.43 -5.32
C LEU A 268 22.69 -9.93 -6.46
N HIS A 269 22.07 -10.37 -7.55
CA HIS A 269 22.77 -10.81 -8.75
C HIS A 269 22.01 -10.35 -10.01
N ARG A 270 22.68 -10.39 -11.16
CA ARG A 270 22.05 -10.14 -12.46
C ARG A 270 21.13 -11.30 -12.83
N ALA A 271 19.91 -10.99 -13.29
CA ALA A 271 18.92 -11.94 -13.76
C ALA A 271 18.05 -11.32 -14.87
N GLY A 272 17.38 -12.15 -15.67
CA GLY A 272 16.23 -11.71 -16.46
C GLY A 272 15.01 -11.61 -15.57
N LEU A 273 14.24 -10.51 -15.69
CA LEU A 273 13.04 -10.28 -14.89
C LEU A 273 11.77 -10.51 -15.73
N PRO A 274 10.67 -10.95 -15.12
CA PRO A 274 10.51 -11.23 -13.68
C PRO A 274 11.07 -12.61 -13.26
N VAL A 275 11.54 -12.71 -12.02
CA VAL A 275 11.93 -13.99 -11.39
C VAL A 275 10.77 -14.50 -10.54
N THR A 276 9.99 -15.43 -11.09
CA THR A 276 8.79 -15.98 -10.46
C THR A 276 8.78 -17.52 -10.52
N PRO A 277 9.48 -18.19 -9.60
CA PRO A 277 9.55 -19.65 -9.58
C PRO A 277 8.17 -20.26 -9.28
N GLU A 278 7.88 -21.39 -9.94
CA GLU A 278 6.67 -22.17 -9.69
C GLU A 278 6.55 -22.58 -8.22
N GLY A 279 5.31 -22.67 -7.73
CA GLY A 279 5.00 -23.07 -6.35
C GLY A 279 5.32 -22.01 -5.28
N LYS A 280 5.88 -20.85 -5.65
CA LYS A 280 6.10 -19.73 -4.71
C LYS A 280 5.19 -18.54 -4.97
N GLN A 281 4.21 -18.65 -5.84
CA GLN A 281 3.32 -17.54 -6.22
C GLN A 281 1.95 -17.70 -5.55
N PRO A 282 1.15 -16.62 -5.41
CA PRO A 282 -0.26 -16.75 -5.12
C PRO A 282 -0.98 -17.62 -6.16
N GLU A 283 -2.03 -18.32 -5.73
CA GLU A 283 -2.81 -19.21 -6.58
C GLU A 283 -4.30 -18.91 -6.45
N PRO A 284 -5.05 -18.76 -7.55
CA PRO A 284 -4.54 -18.47 -8.89
C PRO A 284 -3.89 -17.07 -8.98
N LEU A 285 -3.10 -16.85 -10.03
CA LEU A 285 -2.87 -15.49 -10.52
C LEU A 285 -4.09 -15.06 -11.34
N VAL A 286 -4.71 -13.97 -10.91
CA VAL A 286 -5.94 -13.40 -11.48
C VAL A 286 -5.69 -12.12 -12.24
#